data_AF-A0A9E2Z2V2-F1
#
_entry.id   AF-A0A9E2Z2V2-F1
#
_cell.length_a   1.000
_cell.length_b   1.000
_cell.length_c   1.000
_cell.angle_alpha   90.00
_cell.angle_beta   90.00
_cell.angle_gamma   90.00
#
_symmetry.space_group_name_H-M   'P 1'
#
loop_
_entity.id
_entity.type
_entity.pdbx_description
1 polymer ?
#
loop_
_entity_poly.entity_id
_entity_poly.type
_entity_poly.pdbx_seq_one_letter_code
_entity_poly.pdbx_strand_id
1 'polypeptide(L)'
;MIFRRTVQRYGATPPPETPFQRAGQLWDERIGSARVQARNWRLMAFGCLGLTTALSGGLLWQSLQSRVVPYVVEVDRLGEAKAITPAEAGYHPTDPQIAWFLSRFISDVRSVSLDPVLMRQEWLSAYDFTTKRGAVFLGDYARAADPFGHVGE
;
A
#
# COMPACT_ATOMS: atom_id res chain seq x y z
N MET A 1 -39.05 20.40 66.40
CA MET A 1 -37.92 19.73 65.71
C MET A 1 -37.94 18.26 66.08
N ILE A 2 -38.10 17.35 65.12
CA ILE A 2 -38.20 15.91 65.39
C ILE A 2 -36.78 15.32 65.39
N PHE A 3 -36.33 14.83 66.54
CA PHE A 3 -35.06 14.12 66.69
C PHE A 3 -35.21 12.70 66.15
N ARG A 4 -34.61 12.40 64.99
CA ARG A 4 -34.49 11.02 64.48
C ARG A 4 -33.28 10.34 65.13
N ARG A 5 -33.51 9.29 65.93
CA ARG A 5 -32.44 8.40 66.40
C ARG A 5 -31.91 7.57 65.24
N THR A 6 -30.61 7.61 65.01
CA THR A 6 -29.90 6.67 64.13
C THR A 6 -29.99 5.27 64.72
N VAL A 7 -30.61 4.35 63.99
CA VAL A 7 -30.68 2.93 64.37
C VAL A 7 -29.29 2.33 64.18
N GLN A 8 -28.61 2.00 65.27
CA GLN A 8 -27.38 1.19 65.26
C GLN A 8 -27.73 -0.18 64.68
N ARG A 9 -27.30 -0.45 63.44
CA ARG A 9 -27.43 -1.76 62.80
C ARG A 9 -26.35 -2.69 63.34
N TYR A 10 -26.62 -3.34 64.46
CA TYR A 10 -25.80 -4.44 64.97
C TYR A 10 -25.88 -5.60 63.97
N GLY A 11 -24.79 -5.85 63.23
CA GLY A 11 -24.72 -6.88 62.19
C GLY A 11 -24.06 -6.43 60.87
N ALA A 12 -23.85 -5.13 60.68
CA ALA A 12 -23.07 -4.58 59.57
C ALA A 12 -21.66 -4.13 60.00
N THR A 13 -21.14 -4.69 61.10
CA THR A 13 -19.76 -4.45 61.53
C THR A 13 -18.86 -5.39 60.74
N PRO A 14 -17.89 -4.88 59.95
CA PRO A 14 -16.89 -5.74 59.32
C PRO A 14 -16.27 -6.65 60.37
N PRO A 15 -15.97 -7.92 60.03
CA PRO A 15 -15.34 -8.83 60.99
C PRO A 15 -14.06 -8.17 61.55
N PRO A 16 -13.84 -8.23 62.86
CA PRO A 16 -12.70 -7.58 63.48
C PRO A 16 -11.40 -8.15 62.92
N GLU A 17 -10.51 -7.28 62.46
CA GLU A 17 -9.19 -7.70 61.98
C GLU A 17 -8.42 -8.36 63.13
N THR A 18 -8.19 -9.66 62.98
CA THR A 18 -7.43 -10.41 63.98
C THR A 18 -5.93 -10.18 63.78
N PRO A 19 -5.11 -10.24 64.84
CA PRO A 19 -3.65 -10.19 64.71
C PRO A 19 -3.09 -11.22 63.71
N PHE A 20 -3.74 -12.38 63.60
CA PHE A 20 -3.38 -13.42 62.62
C PHE A 20 -3.65 -13.00 61.18
N GLN A 21 -4.76 -12.30 60.91
CA GLN A 21 -5.06 -11.75 59.59
C GLN A 21 -4.03 -10.67 59.18
N ARG A 22 -3.65 -9.80 60.11
CA ARG A 22 -2.63 -8.77 59.86
C ARG A 22 -1.26 -9.38 59.55
N ALA A 23 -0.89 -10.47 60.22
CA ALA A 23 0.35 -11.19 59.93
C ALA A 23 0.35 -11.81 58.52
N GLY A 24 -0.80 -12.35 58.07
CA GLY A 24 -0.97 -12.83 56.70
C GLY A 24 -0.84 -11.72 55.65
N GLN A 25 -1.47 -10.57 55.89
CA GLN A 25 -1.38 -9.40 55.01
C GLN A 25 0.06 -8.89 54.86
N LEU A 26 0.84 -8.83 55.96
CA LEU A 26 2.25 -8.42 55.89
C LEU A 26 3.10 -9.35 55.02
N TRP A 27 2.78 -10.65 55.01
CA TRP A 27 3.45 -11.62 54.14
C TRP A 27 3.05 -11.44 52.67
N ASP A 28 1.76 -11.25 52.42
CA ASP A 28 1.22 -10.96 51.08
C ASP A 28 1.75 -9.64 50.52
N GLU A 29 1.90 -8.61 51.34
CA GLU A 29 2.51 -7.35 50.93
C GLU A 29 4.00 -7.53 50.61
N ARG A 30 4.74 -8.32 51.39
CA ARG A 30 6.18 -8.54 51.18
C ARG A 30 6.49 -9.31 49.89
N ILE A 31 5.70 -10.33 49.54
CA ILE A 31 5.95 -11.18 48.36
C ILE A 31 5.05 -10.82 47.17
N GLY A 32 3.79 -10.49 47.45
CA GLY A 32 2.77 -10.20 46.44
C GLY A 32 3.00 -8.88 45.73
N SER A 33 3.47 -7.84 46.43
CA SER A 33 3.72 -6.52 45.81
C SER A 33 4.72 -6.59 44.65
N ALA A 34 5.84 -7.29 44.85
CA ALA A 34 6.88 -7.48 43.83
C ALA A 34 6.36 -8.25 42.60
N ARG A 35 5.54 -9.29 42.82
CA ARG A 35 4.94 -10.08 41.73
C ARG A 35 3.92 -9.29 40.92
N VAL A 36 3.10 -8.48 41.60
CA VAL A 36 2.11 -7.60 40.95
C VAL A 36 2.80 -6.51 40.15
N GLN A 37 3.84 -5.87 40.71
CA GLN A 37 4.65 -4.89 39.99
C GLN A 37 5.29 -5.51 38.74
N ALA A 38 5.91 -6.70 38.86
CA ALA A 38 6.49 -7.38 37.72
C ALA A 38 5.45 -7.69 36.63
N ARG A 39 4.23 -8.13 37.00
CA ARG A 39 3.15 -8.34 36.04
C ARG A 39 2.72 -7.06 35.35
N ASN A 40 2.56 -5.97 36.10
CA ASN A 40 2.17 -4.67 35.56
C ASN A 40 3.24 -4.11 34.62
N TRP A 41 4.52 -4.27 34.95
CA TRP A 41 5.63 -3.90 34.07
C TRP A 41 5.66 -4.72 32.78
N ARG A 42 5.37 -6.02 32.84
CA ARG A 42 5.25 -6.85 31.63
C ARG A 42 4.09 -6.39 30.75
N LEU A 43 2.95 -6.03 31.33
CA LEU A 43 1.81 -5.48 30.59
C LEU A 43 2.16 -4.14 29.94
N MET A 44 2.84 -3.24 30.65
CA MET A 44 3.33 -1.97 30.09
C MET A 44 4.29 -2.21 28.92
N ALA A 45 5.23 -3.14 29.05
CA ALA A 45 6.19 -3.46 27.99
C ALA A 45 5.47 -3.99 26.73
N PHE A 46 4.50 -4.89 26.89
CA PHE A 46 3.69 -5.38 25.76
C PHE A 46 2.82 -4.27 25.14
N GLY A 47 2.27 -3.38 25.96
CA GLY A 47 1.52 -2.22 25.48
C GLY A 47 2.38 -1.29 24.63
N CYS A 48 3.59 -0.96 25.10
CA CYS A 48 4.55 -0.16 24.35
C CYS A 48 4.98 -0.84 23.04
N LEU A 49 5.27 -2.14 23.08
CA LEU A 49 5.66 -2.91 21.90
C LEU A 49 4.53 -2.94 20.86
N GLY A 50 3.28 -3.15 21.30
CA GLY A 50 2.11 -3.09 20.42
C GLY A 50 1.94 -1.71 19.79
N LEU A 51 2.07 -0.63 20.58
CA LEU A 51 1.99 0.74 20.09
C LEU A 51 3.06 1.03 19.03
N THR A 52 4.32 0.69 19.29
CA THR A 52 5.42 0.90 18.35
C THR A 52 5.23 0.09 17.07
N THR A 53 4.74 -1.14 17.17
CA THR A 53 4.45 -2.00 16.01
C THR A 53 3.34 -1.41 15.16
N ALA A 54 2.24 -0.95 15.79
CA ALA A 54 1.12 -0.31 15.10
C ALA A 54 1.55 0.98 14.38
N LEU A 55 2.31 1.85 15.05
CA LEU A 55 2.84 3.08 14.45
C LEU A 55 3.78 2.78 13.28
N SER A 56 4.70 1.83 13.45
CA SER A 56 5.63 1.43 12.39
C SER A 56 4.90 0.84 11.19
N GLY A 57 3.89 0.00 11.42
CA GLY A 57 3.03 -0.54 10.36
C GLY A 57 2.25 0.55 9.63
N GLY A 58 1.68 1.51 10.36
CA GLY A 58 0.99 2.67 9.77
C GLY A 58 1.92 3.54 8.92
N LEU A 59 3.15 3.77 9.38
CA LEU A 59 4.18 4.49 8.62
C LEU A 59 4.60 3.75 7.35
N LEU A 60 4.80 2.43 7.42
CA LEU A 60 5.09 1.62 6.25
C LEU A 60 3.95 1.68 5.23
N TRP A 61 2.71 1.54 5.69
CA TRP A 61 1.53 1.66 4.84
C TRP A 61 1.46 3.02 4.15
N GLN A 62 1.67 4.10 4.91
CA GLN A 62 1.71 5.46 4.36
C GLN A 62 2.84 5.65 3.35
N SER A 63 4.02 5.10 3.63
CA SER A 63 5.20 5.19 2.75
C SER A 63 5.03 4.42 1.44
N LEU A 64 4.21 3.38 1.41
CA LEU A 64 3.90 2.62 0.19
C LEU A 64 2.94 3.37 -0.73
N GLN A 65 2.24 4.39 -0.23
CA GLN A 65 1.33 5.19 -1.04
C GLN A 65 2.12 6.23 -1.85
N SER A 66 2.44 5.88 -3.10
CA SER A 66 3.10 6.80 -4.03
C SER A 66 2.16 7.94 -4.43
N ARG A 67 2.45 9.17 -3.99
CA ARG A 67 1.82 10.41 -4.47
C ARG A 67 2.72 11.10 -5.49
N VAL A 68 2.85 10.51 -6.67
CA VAL A 68 3.48 11.19 -7.81
C VAL A 68 2.37 11.70 -8.71
N VAL A 69 2.24 13.02 -8.80
CA VAL A 69 1.33 13.68 -9.75
C VAL A 69 2.18 14.06 -10.96
N PRO A 70 2.15 13.30 -12.07
CA PRO A 70 2.87 13.69 -13.28
C PRO A 70 2.16 14.89 -13.92
N TYR A 71 2.94 15.88 -14.35
CA TYR A 71 2.42 17.01 -15.13
C TYR A 71 2.82 16.79 -16.59
N VAL A 72 1.85 16.69 -17.49
CA VAL A 72 2.08 16.69 -18.94
C VAL A 72 1.88 18.12 -19.41
N VAL A 73 2.92 18.72 -19.98
CA VAL A 73 2.85 20.03 -20.61
C VAL A 73 2.80 19.80 -22.11
N GLU A 74 1.67 20.09 -22.73
CA GLU A 74 1.57 20.16 -24.19
C GLU A 74 2.23 21.46 -24.64
N VAL A 75 3.25 21.35 -25.50
CA VAL A 75 3.97 22.50 -26.04
C VAL A 75 3.63 22.62 -27.53
N ASP A 76 3.00 23.73 -27.92
CA ASP A 76 2.82 24.07 -29.34
C ASP A 76 4.17 24.44 -29.97
N ARG A 77 4.28 24.37 -31.31
CA ARG A 77 5.47 24.72 -32.10
C ARG A 77 6.02 26.13 -31.84
N LEU A 78 5.26 27.00 -31.17
CA LEU A 78 5.60 28.38 -30.80
C LEU A 78 5.88 28.59 -29.30
N GLY A 79 5.79 27.55 -28.45
CA GLY A 79 6.22 27.62 -27.04
C GLY A 79 5.22 28.17 -26.01
N GLU A 80 3.95 28.39 -26.37
CA GLU A 80 2.91 28.88 -25.45
C GLU A 80 2.21 27.73 -24.69
N ALA A 81 2.10 27.85 -23.37
CA ALA A 81 1.58 26.82 -22.47
C ALA A 81 0.04 26.92 -22.36
N LYS A 82 -0.67 25.95 -22.95
CA LYS A 82 -2.14 25.91 -22.90
C LYS A 82 -2.62 24.97 -21.77
N ALA A 83 -3.20 25.58 -20.73
CA ALA A 83 -4.03 25.00 -19.66
C ALA A 83 -3.54 23.71 -18.96
N ILE A 84 -2.95 23.89 -17.78
CA ILE A 84 -2.50 22.82 -16.88
C ILE A 84 -3.72 22.19 -16.19
N THR A 85 -4.18 21.04 -16.68
CA THR A 85 -5.17 20.20 -15.97
C THR A 85 -4.43 19.04 -15.30
N PRO A 86 -4.73 18.68 -14.04
CA PRO A 86 -4.07 17.55 -13.36
C PRO A 86 -4.24 16.29 -14.18
N ALA A 87 -3.16 15.55 -14.45
CA ALA A 87 -3.25 14.25 -15.08
C ALA A 87 -4.00 13.30 -14.14
N GLU A 88 -5.22 12.92 -14.52
CA GLU A 88 -6.02 11.98 -13.76
C GLU A 88 -5.27 10.64 -13.66
N ALA A 89 -4.92 10.26 -12.43
CA ALA A 89 -4.24 9.00 -12.10
C ALA A 89 -5.10 7.74 -12.33
N GLY A 90 -6.15 7.84 -13.12
CA GLY A 90 -7.14 6.80 -13.38
C GLY A 90 -7.60 6.80 -14.84
N TYR A 91 -6.69 7.06 -15.79
CA TYR A 91 -7.02 6.91 -17.20
C TYR A 91 -7.34 5.44 -17.49
N HIS A 92 -8.63 5.15 -17.60
CA HIS A 92 -9.15 3.89 -18.11
C HIS A 92 -9.39 4.07 -19.61
N PRO A 93 -8.54 3.50 -20.48
CA PRO A 93 -8.76 3.60 -21.90
C PRO A 93 -10.11 2.95 -22.25
N THR A 94 -10.88 3.63 -23.08
CA THR A 94 -12.15 3.14 -23.58
C THR A 94 -11.93 2.02 -24.60
N ASP A 95 -12.91 1.14 -24.78
CA ASP A 95 -12.81 0.02 -25.74
C ASP A 95 -12.37 0.44 -27.15
N PRO A 96 -12.86 1.56 -27.74
CA PRO A 96 -12.38 2.02 -29.05
C PRO A 96 -10.89 2.41 -29.05
N GLN A 97 -10.39 2.97 -27.95
CA GLN A 97 -8.97 3.32 -27.83
C GLN A 97 -8.11 2.05 -27.74
N ILE A 98 -8.53 1.07 -26.93
CA ILE A 98 -7.87 -0.23 -26.85
C ILE A 98 -7.84 -0.91 -28.22
N ALA A 99 -9.00 -0.95 -28.89
CA ALA A 99 -9.12 -1.54 -30.22
C ALA A 99 -8.20 -0.86 -31.25
N TRP A 100 -8.08 0.48 -31.20
CA TRP A 100 -7.20 1.23 -32.07
C TRP A 100 -5.73 0.86 -31.86
N PHE A 101 -5.24 0.88 -30.61
CA PHE A 101 -3.85 0.53 -30.30
C PHE A 101 -3.52 -0.93 -30.64
N LEU A 102 -4.44 -1.86 -30.36
CA LEU A 102 -4.26 -3.27 -30.72
C LEU A 102 -4.23 -3.47 -32.24
N SER A 103 -5.15 -2.82 -32.97
CA SER A 103 -5.18 -2.87 -34.43
C SER A 103 -3.88 -2.33 -35.03
N ARG A 104 -3.40 -1.18 -34.51
CA ARG A 104 -2.15 -0.57 -34.95
C ARG A 104 -0.95 -1.48 -34.69
N PHE A 105 -0.82 -2.04 -33.49
CA PHE A 105 0.26 -2.96 -33.14
C PHE A 105 0.26 -4.21 -34.03
N ILE A 106 -0.92 -4.81 -34.29
CA ILE A 106 -1.04 -5.97 -35.18
C ILE A 106 -0.66 -5.58 -36.60
N SER A 107 -1.10 -4.41 -37.07
CA SER A 107 -0.75 -3.89 -38.39
C SER A 107 0.76 -3.73 -38.50
N ASP A 108 1.41 -3.03 -37.57
CA ASP A 108 2.85 -2.73 -37.61
C ASP A 108 3.74 -3.99 -37.59
N VAL A 109 3.30 -5.08 -36.93
CA VAL A 109 4.05 -6.34 -36.87
C VAL A 109 3.80 -7.25 -38.08
N ARG A 110 2.62 -7.14 -38.71
CA ARG A 110 2.18 -8.06 -39.78
C ARG A 110 2.13 -7.43 -41.17
N SER A 111 2.27 -6.12 -41.30
CA SER A 111 2.40 -5.45 -42.58
C SER A 111 3.71 -5.85 -43.23
N VAL A 112 3.65 -6.03 -44.55
CA VAL A 112 4.84 -6.19 -45.39
C VAL A 112 4.79 -5.03 -46.37
N SER A 113 5.79 -4.15 -46.27
CA SER A 113 5.97 -3.02 -47.18
C SER A 113 7.14 -3.27 -48.12
N LEU A 114 7.05 -2.71 -49.32
CA LEU A 114 8.15 -2.70 -50.28
C LEU A 114 9.28 -1.74 -49.86
N ASP A 115 8.97 -0.78 -48.98
CA ASP A 115 9.96 0.17 -48.45
C ASP A 115 10.57 -0.35 -47.13
N PRO A 116 11.88 -0.68 -47.10
CA PRO A 116 12.56 -1.14 -45.90
C PRO A 116 12.62 -0.09 -44.77
N VAL A 117 12.55 1.21 -45.11
CA VAL A 117 12.55 2.29 -44.12
C VAL A 117 11.22 2.31 -43.37
N LEU A 118 10.12 2.25 -44.11
CA LEU A 118 8.78 2.19 -43.53
C LEU A 118 8.62 0.94 -42.66
N MET A 119 9.05 -0.22 -43.17
CA MET A 119 8.91 -1.46 -42.41
C MET A 119 9.75 -1.44 -41.12
N ARG A 120 10.96 -0.87 -41.15
CA ARG A 120 11.73 -0.65 -39.92
C ARG A 120 10.99 0.26 -38.93
N GLN A 121 10.38 1.34 -39.42
CA GLN A 121 9.64 2.27 -38.58
C GLN A 121 8.43 1.60 -37.91
N GLU A 122 7.68 0.78 -38.65
CA GLU A 122 6.55 0.01 -38.12
C GLU A 122 7.01 -0.93 -37.00
N TRP A 123 8.08 -1.69 -37.22
CA TRP A 123 8.65 -2.58 -36.21
C TRP A 123 9.15 -1.83 -34.97
N LEU A 124 9.82 -0.69 -35.12
CA LEU A 124 10.23 0.15 -34.00
C LEU A 124 9.03 0.67 -33.21
N SER A 125 7.98 1.11 -33.90
CA SER A 125 6.73 1.52 -33.25
C SER A 125 6.11 0.38 -32.46
N ALA A 126 6.14 -0.86 -32.97
CA ALA A 126 5.67 -2.01 -32.23
C ALA A 126 6.51 -2.25 -30.96
N TYR A 127 7.84 -2.14 -31.02
CA TYR A 127 8.71 -2.29 -29.86
C TYR A 127 8.39 -1.27 -28.75
N ASP A 128 8.03 -0.04 -29.09
CA ASP A 128 7.67 1.01 -28.12
C ASP A 128 6.44 0.64 -27.28
N PHE A 129 5.53 -0.19 -27.81
CA PHE A 129 4.36 -0.70 -27.09
C PHE A 129 4.61 -2.01 -26.33
N THR A 130 5.86 -2.50 -26.27
CA THR A 130 6.20 -3.75 -25.57
C THR A 130 6.94 -3.54 -24.25
N THR A 131 6.70 -4.43 -23.29
CA THR A 131 7.55 -4.53 -22.10
C THR A 131 8.89 -5.20 -22.47
N LYS A 132 9.91 -5.13 -21.59
CA LYS A 132 11.19 -5.82 -21.81
C LYS A 132 11.03 -7.31 -22.17
N ARG A 133 10.12 -8.01 -21.51
CA ARG A 133 9.81 -9.42 -21.80
C ARG A 133 9.10 -9.57 -23.15
N GLY A 134 8.19 -8.65 -23.49
CA GLY A 134 7.51 -8.62 -24.78
C GLY A 134 8.47 -8.38 -25.94
N ALA A 135 9.43 -7.47 -25.79
CA ALA A 135 10.44 -7.19 -26.81
C ALA A 135 11.31 -8.43 -27.12
N VAL A 136 11.69 -9.22 -26.11
CA VAL A 136 12.42 -10.48 -26.32
C VAL A 136 11.59 -11.46 -27.14
N PHE A 137 10.32 -11.67 -26.76
CA PHE A 137 9.41 -12.54 -27.49
C PHE A 137 9.19 -12.07 -28.95
N LEU A 138 9.00 -10.77 -29.14
CA LEU A 138 8.80 -10.18 -30.46
C LEU A 138 10.05 -10.34 -31.34
N GLY A 139 11.24 -10.22 -30.75
CA GLY A 139 12.51 -10.48 -31.45
C GLY A 139 12.71 -11.95 -31.81
N ASP A 140 12.28 -12.88 -30.95
CA ASP A 140 12.29 -14.32 -31.25
C ASP A 140 11.32 -14.65 -32.40
N TYR A 141 10.13 -14.05 -32.38
CA TYR A 141 9.16 -14.16 -33.46
C TYR A 141 9.71 -13.61 -34.79
N ALA A 142 10.31 -12.42 -34.78
CA ALA A 142 10.90 -11.80 -35.98
C ALA A 142 11.97 -12.68 -36.62
N ARG A 143 12.84 -13.31 -35.80
CA ARG A 143 13.89 -14.22 -36.28
C ARG A 143 13.31 -15.48 -36.92
N ALA A 144 12.17 -15.98 -36.46
CA ALA A 144 11.55 -17.18 -37.00
C ALA A 144 10.69 -16.88 -38.24
N ALA A 145 9.98 -15.76 -38.25
CA ALA A 145 9.09 -15.36 -39.34
C ALA A 145 9.83 -14.74 -40.55
N ASP A 146 11.06 -14.26 -40.34
CA ASP A 146 11.88 -13.53 -41.32
C ASP A 146 11.11 -12.47 -42.14
N PRO A 147 10.51 -11.47 -41.48
CA PRO A 147 9.66 -10.48 -42.14
C PRO A 147 10.45 -9.60 -43.13
N PHE A 148 11.77 -9.47 -42.97
CA PHE A 148 12.63 -8.66 -43.83
C PHE A 148 13.18 -9.42 -45.05
N GLY A 149 12.99 -10.75 -45.12
CA GLY A 149 13.59 -11.59 -46.16
C GLY A 149 13.08 -11.32 -47.58
N HIS A 150 11.87 -10.77 -47.74
CA HIS A 150 11.21 -10.57 -49.03
C HIS A 150 11.04 -9.08 -49.40
N VAL A 151 11.77 -8.18 -48.74
CA VAL A 151 11.61 -6.73 -48.98
C VAL A 151 12.27 -6.35 -50.30
N GLY A 152 11.47 -5.86 -51.25
CA GLY A 152 11.94 -5.36 -52.54
C GLY A 152 11.99 -6.40 -53.67
N GLU A 153 11.42 -7.58 -53.46
CA GLU A 153 10.99 -8.49 -54.55
C GLU A 153 9.64 -8.07 -55.13
#